data_AF-K1S068-F1
#
_entry.id   AF-K1S068-F1
#
_cell.length_a   1.000
_cell.length_b   1.000
_cell.length_c   1.000
_cell.angle_alpha   90.00
_cell.angle_beta   90.00
_cell.angle_gamma   90.00
#
_symmetry.space_group_name_H-M   'P 1'
#
loop_
_entity.id
_entity.type
_entity.pdbx_description
1 polymer ?
#
loop_
_entity_poly.entity_id
_entity_poly.type
_entity_poly.pdbx_seq_one_letter_code
_entity_poly.pdbx_strand_id
1 'polypeptide(L)'
;ISAILSLNTIAHTIGAAGVGAEAVKVFGEAYFGIISAVLTILILVLSEIIPKTVGACYWRQLAMSSAPVIRAMIIVCYPLVLLSELITKLVSSKKQPLSVSREEVSAMVSVGRQEGVFQPREDKVIQNLFRLDHVTVREIMTPRTVAATAPERTTLREFYANHLFRIFSRIPVYGDSPDYITGYVLKQTVLEK
;
A
#
# COMPACT_ATOMS: atom_id res chain seq x y z
N ILE A 1 -17.17 9.60 4.42
CA ILE A 1 -16.59 9.00 5.65
C ILE A 1 -16.67 9.99 6.82
N SER A 2 -16.15 11.22 6.67
CA SER A 2 -16.15 12.23 7.74
C SER A 2 -17.52 12.48 8.37
N ALA A 3 -18.59 12.61 7.57
CA ALA A 3 -19.96 12.76 8.10
C ALA A 3 -20.41 11.62 9.02
N ILE A 4 -20.11 10.37 8.66
CA ILE A 4 -20.48 9.18 9.44
C ILE A 4 -19.70 9.17 10.76
N LEU A 5 -18.39 9.45 10.70
CA LEU A 5 -17.53 9.47 11.88
C LEU A 5 -17.93 10.60 12.84
N SER A 6 -18.16 11.81 12.31
CA SER A 6 -18.60 12.96 13.12
C SER A 6 -19.93 12.69 13.81
N LEU A 7 -20.91 12.12 13.10
CA LEU A 7 -22.20 11.80 13.71
C LEU A 7 -22.05 10.74 14.81
N ASN A 8 -21.20 9.74 14.60
CA ASN A 8 -20.91 8.71 15.60
C ASN A 8 -20.32 9.31 16.88
N THR A 9 -19.31 10.17 16.75
CA THR A 9 -18.70 10.86 17.90
C THR A 9 -19.72 11.73 18.63
N ILE A 10 -20.51 12.53 17.92
CA ILE A 10 -21.54 13.38 18.52
C ILE A 10 -22.57 12.53 19.28
N ALA A 11 -23.07 11.46 18.66
CA ALA A 11 -24.04 10.56 19.28
C ALA A 11 -23.51 9.93 20.56
N HIS A 12 -22.25 9.48 20.58
CA HIS A 12 -21.63 8.91 21.78
C HIS A 12 -21.41 9.94 22.87
N THR A 13 -20.88 11.12 22.54
CA THR A 13 -20.63 12.17 23.54
C THR A 13 -21.92 12.69 24.14
N ILE A 14 -22.93 13.00 23.32
CA ILE A 14 -24.23 13.48 23.81
C ILE A 14 -24.97 12.37 24.56
N GLY A 15 -24.97 11.14 24.03
CA GLY A 15 -25.61 10.00 24.67
C GLY A 15 -25.01 9.66 26.03
N ALA A 16 -23.68 9.62 26.12
CA ALA A 16 -22.99 9.36 27.39
C ALA A 16 -23.22 10.50 28.40
N ALA A 17 -23.16 11.76 27.97
CA ALA A 17 -23.45 12.91 28.83
C ALA A 17 -24.91 12.91 29.32
N GLY A 18 -25.87 12.59 28.45
CA GLY A 18 -27.29 12.53 28.79
C GLY A 18 -27.60 11.41 29.77
N VAL A 19 -27.10 10.20 29.52
CA VAL A 19 -27.27 9.07 30.45
C VAL A 19 -26.55 9.35 31.77
N GLY A 20 -25.36 9.96 31.74
CA GLY A 20 -24.65 10.38 32.94
C GLY A 20 -25.45 11.37 33.78
N ALA A 21 -26.06 12.38 33.14
CA ALA A 21 -26.90 13.36 33.83
C ALA A 21 -28.15 12.73 34.45
N GLU A 22 -28.82 11.79 33.76
CA GLU A 22 -29.99 11.10 34.31
C GLU A 22 -29.62 10.06 35.38
N ALA A 23 -28.46 9.40 35.25
CA ALA A 23 -27.95 8.50 36.26
C ALA A 23 -27.74 9.21 37.60
N VAL A 24 -27.21 10.44 37.58
CA VAL A 24 -27.05 11.26 38.80
C VAL A 24 -28.41 11.61 39.41
N LYS A 25 -29.41 11.97 38.60
CA LYS A 25 -30.74 12.32 39.12
C LYS A 25 -31.47 11.14 39.76
N VAL A 26 -31.36 9.95 39.17
CA VAL A 26 -32.12 8.76 39.62
C VAL A 26 -31.39 7.99 40.71
N PHE A 27 -30.07 7.83 40.59
CA PHE A 27 -29.28 6.97 41.49
C PHE A 27 -28.35 7.76 42.43
N GLY A 28 -28.22 9.08 42.25
CA GLY A 28 -27.32 9.91 43.04
C GLY A 28 -25.85 9.79 42.59
N GLU A 29 -25.01 10.70 43.08
CA GLU A 29 -23.60 10.81 42.66
C GLU A 29 -22.76 9.56 42.98
N ALA A 30 -23.12 8.80 44.02
CA ALA A 30 -22.38 7.62 44.45
C ALA A 30 -22.29 6.52 43.38
N TYR A 31 -23.29 6.39 42.51
CA TYR A 31 -23.33 5.37 41.45
C TYR A 31 -22.87 5.89 40.08
N PHE A 32 -22.60 7.20 39.96
CA PHE A 32 -22.23 7.83 38.69
C PHE A 32 -21.01 7.16 38.04
N GLY A 33 -19.96 6.88 38.82
CA GLY A 33 -18.73 6.27 38.32
C GLY A 33 -18.94 4.87 37.75
N ILE A 34 -19.68 4.02 38.47
CA ILE A 34 -19.97 2.64 38.04
C ILE A 34 -20.87 2.64 36.80
N ILE A 35 -21.93 3.46 36.80
CA ILE A 35 -22.85 3.57 35.66
C ILE A 35 -22.11 4.07 34.42
N SER A 36 -21.25 5.08 34.56
CA SER A 36 -20.44 5.61 33.45
C SER A 36 -19.47 4.57 32.89
N ALA A 37 -18.81 3.79 33.76
CA ALA A 37 -17.89 2.73 33.33
C ALA A 37 -18.63 1.62 32.56
N VAL A 38 -19.76 1.15 33.08
CA VAL A 38 -20.59 0.13 32.42
C VAL A 38 -21.13 0.65 31.09
N LEU A 39 -21.66 1.88 31.07
CA LEU A 39 -22.16 2.51 29.85
C LEU A 39 -21.07 2.63 28.78
N THR A 40 -19.86 3.00 29.16
CA THR A 40 -18.73 3.12 28.23
C THR A 40 -18.41 1.78 27.59
N ILE A 41 -18.36 0.69 28.36
CA ILE A 41 -18.16 -0.67 27.82
C ILE A 41 -19.29 -1.05 26.87
N LEU A 42 -20.55 -0.76 27.24
CA LEU A 42 -21.71 -1.06 26.40
C LEU A 42 -21.68 -0.29 25.09
N ILE A 43 -21.35 0.99 25.12
CA ILE A 43 -21.19 1.81 23.91
C ILE A 43 -20.09 1.21 23.01
N LEU A 44 -18.91 0.92 23.57
CA LEU A 44 -17.79 0.36 22.81
C LEU A 44 -18.15 -0.99 22.17
N VAL A 45 -18.77 -1.90 22.92
CA VAL A 45 -19.06 -3.24 22.40
C VAL A 45 -20.25 -3.21 21.44
N LEU A 46 -21.39 -2.67 21.87
CA LEU A 46 -22.66 -2.79 21.16
C LEU A 46 -22.83 -1.76 20.04
N SER A 47 -22.32 -0.54 20.22
CA SER A 47 -22.51 0.52 19.22
C SER A 47 -21.30 0.72 18.32
N GLU A 48 -20.11 0.34 18.78
CA GLU A 48 -18.87 0.54 18.02
C GLU A 48 -18.31 -0.74 17.43
N ILE A 49 -17.87 -1.70 18.24
CA ILE A 49 -17.14 -2.90 17.78
C ILE A 49 -18.06 -3.82 16.97
N ILE A 50 -19.21 -4.22 17.51
CA ILE A 50 -20.11 -5.18 16.85
C ILE A 50 -20.64 -4.62 15.52
N PRO A 51 -21.23 -3.40 15.45
CA PRO A 51 -21.80 -2.90 14.20
C PRO A 51 -20.73 -2.65 13.13
N LYS A 52 -19.54 -2.17 13.52
CA LYS A 52 -18.43 -1.99 12.56
C LYS A 52 -17.93 -3.33 12.02
N THR A 53 -17.81 -4.34 12.87
CA THR A 53 -17.40 -5.69 12.45
C THR A 53 -18.43 -6.30 11.50
N VAL A 54 -19.72 -6.20 11.81
CA VAL A 54 -20.80 -6.66 10.93
C VAL A 54 -20.78 -5.90 9.60
N GLY A 55 -20.59 -4.58 9.63
CA GLY A 55 -20.44 -3.76 8.43
C GLY A 55 -19.27 -4.20 7.55
N ALA A 56 -18.12 -4.52 8.15
CA ALA A 56 -16.94 -4.99 7.44
C ALA A 56 -17.12 -6.39 6.82
N CYS A 57 -17.71 -7.33 7.57
CA CYS A 57 -17.91 -8.70 7.12
C CYS A 57 -19.03 -8.83 6.07
N TYR A 58 -20.12 -8.06 6.21
CA TYR A 58 -21.35 -8.22 5.40
C TYR A 58 -21.63 -7.01 4.49
N TRP A 59 -20.62 -6.20 4.16
CA TRP A 59 -20.79 -4.95 3.40
C TRP A 59 -21.56 -5.13 2.09
N ARG A 60 -21.38 -6.27 1.38
CA ARG A 60 -22.06 -6.52 0.10
C ARG A 60 -23.58 -6.63 0.22
N GLN A 61 -24.06 -7.27 1.29
CA GLN A 61 -25.49 -7.45 1.53
C GLN A 61 -26.11 -6.17 2.13
N LEU A 62 -25.35 -5.50 3.00
CA LEU A 62 -25.78 -4.26 3.66
C LEU A 62 -25.72 -3.03 2.75
N ALA A 63 -24.95 -3.06 1.65
CA ALA A 63 -24.75 -1.91 0.78
C ALA A 63 -26.06 -1.32 0.25
N MET A 64 -26.98 -2.17 -0.23
CA MET A 64 -28.24 -1.72 -0.84
C MET A 64 -29.21 -1.12 0.18
N SER A 65 -29.31 -1.70 1.37
CA SER A 65 -30.19 -1.20 2.43
C SER A 65 -29.61 0.03 3.15
N SER A 66 -28.28 0.10 3.28
CA SER A 66 -27.59 1.19 3.98
C SER A 66 -27.46 2.44 3.13
N ALA A 67 -27.47 2.33 1.80
CA ALA A 67 -27.34 3.46 0.88
C ALA A 67 -28.31 4.63 1.13
N PRO A 68 -29.64 4.44 1.26
CA PRO A 68 -30.57 5.55 1.53
C PRO A 68 -30.32 6.20 2.90
N VAL A 69 -29.98 5.40 3.93
CA VAL A 69 -29.69 5.90 5.29
C VAL A 69 -28.44 6.77 5.27
N ILE A 70 -27.36 6.27 4.64
CA ILE A 70 -26.11 7.02 4.49
C ILE A 70 -26.35 8.32 3.71
N ARG A 71 -27.19 8.28 2.67
CA ARG A 71 -27.52 9.49 1.88
C ARG A 71 -28.24 10.54 2.74
N ALA A 72 -29.20 10.13 3.56
CA ALA A 72 -29.87 11.02 4.50
C ALA A 72 -28.89 11.62 5.52
N MET A 73 -28.00 10.80 6.10
CA MET A 73 -26.95 11.27 7.00
C MET A 73 -26.04 12.31 6.34
N ILE A 74 -25.63 12.09 5.08
CA ILE A 74 -24.80 13.04 4.34
C ILE A 74 -25.52 14.38 4.18
N ILE A 75 -26.83 14.38 3.88
CA ILE A 75 -27.60 15.63 3.72
C ILE A 75 -27.67 16.38 5.06
N VAL A 76 -27.96 15.69 6.16
CA VAL A 76 -28.03 16.30 7.51
C VAL A 76 -26.68 16.84 7.95
N CYS A 77 -25.60 16.10 7.68
CA CYS A 77 -24.24 16.50 8.05
C CYS A 77 -23.58 17.43 7.02
N TYR A 78 -24.20 17.68 5.86
CA TYR A 78 -23.65 18.54 4.80
C TYR A 78 -23.20 19.93 5.28
N PRO A 79 -23.98 20.69 6.11
CA PRO A 79 -23.52 21.97 6.63
C PRO A 79 -22.23 21.86 7.45
N LEU A 80 -22.07 20.80 8.25
CA LEU A 80 -20.83 20.55 9.01
C LEU A 80 -19.66 20.23 8.08
N VAL A 81 -19.90 19.50 7.00
CA VAL A 81 -18.86 19.21 5.99
C VAL A 81 -18.37 20.50 5.31
N LEU A 82 -19.28 21.40 4.95
CA LEU A 82 -18.92 22.71 4.37
C LEU A 82 -18.07 23.56 5.33
N LEU A 83 -18.43 23.58 6.62
CA LEU A 83 -17.65 24.26 7.65
C LEU A 83 -16.26 23.63 7.80
N SER A 84 -16.18 22.30 7.81
CA SER A 84 -14.90 21.58 7.86
C SER A 84 -14.03 21.94 6.65
N GLU A 85 -14.57 21.96 5.43
CA GLU A 85 -13.82 22.35 4.23
C GLU A 85 -13.33 23.80 4.29
N LEU A 86 -14.12 24.71 4.86
CA LEU A 86 -13.72 26.11 5.04
C LEU A 86 -12.53 26.20 6.00
N ILE A 87 -12.60 25.52 7.14
CA ILE A 87 -11.51 25.44 8.11
C ILE A 87 -10.27 24.81 7.46
N THR A 88 -10.43 23.70 6.74
CA THR A 88 -9.32 23.06 6.01
C THR A 88 -8.71 23.98 4.98
N LYS A 89 -9.48 24.79 4.24
CA LYS A 89 -8.94 25.77 3.29
C LYS A 89 -8.19 26.92 3.97
N LEU A 90 -8.59 27.31 5.17
CA LEU A 90 -7.92 28.35 5.97
C LEU A 90 -6.62 27.84 6.59
N VAL A 91 -6.58 26.57 6.98
CA VAL A 91 -5.41 25.94 7.63
C VAL A 91 -4.44 25.35 6.61
N SER A 92 -4.93 24.85 5.47
CA SER A 92 -4.12 24.15 4.48
C SER A 92 -3.64 25.10 3.38
N SER A 93 -2.36 25.47 3.44
CA SER A 93 -1.69 26.16 2.35
C SER A 93 -1.38 25.16 1.23
N LYS A 94 -1.99 25.38 0.06
CA LYS A 94 -1.94 24.57 -1.17
C LYS A 94 -2.73 23.25 -1.12
N LYS A 95 -3.78 23.21 -1.96
CA LYS A 95 -4.35 21.98 -2.51
C LYS A 95 -3.23 21.17 -3.18
N GLN A 96 -2.68 20.18 -2.49
CA GLN A 96 -2.10 19.05 -3.21
C GLN A 96 -3.28 18.28 -3.81
N PRO A 97 -3.26 17.98 -5.13
CA PRO A 97 -4.26 17.09 -5.69
C PRO A 97 -4.18 15.76 -4.93
N LEU A 98 -5.34 15.13 -4.70
CA LEU A 98 -5.47 13.73 -4.28
C LEU A 98 -4.89 12.83 -5.38
N SER A 99 -3.59 12.90 -5.59
CA SER A 99 -2.86 12.01 -6.47
C SER A 99 -2.42 10.87 -5.60
N VAL A 100 -3.04 9.70 -5.78
CA VAL A 100 -2.62 8.48 -5.08
C VAL A 100 -1.13 8.28 -5.38
N SER A 101 -0.30 8.24 -4.34
CA SER A 101 1.13 8.10 -4.50
C SER A 101 1.50 6.66 -4.81
N ARG A 102 2.67 6.43 -5.43
CA ARG A 102 3.17 5.07 -5.68
C ARG A 102 3.33 4.28 -4.38
N GLU A 103 3.72 4.95 -3.30
CA GLU A 103 3.84 4.38 -1.95
C GLU A 103 2.47 3.97 -1.40
N GLU A 104 1.42 4.75 -1.66
CA GLU A 104 0.05 4.40 -1.25
C GLU A 104 -0.46 3.19 -2.03
N VAL A 105 -0.20 3.12 -3.34
CA VAL A 105 -0.53 1.93 -4.16
C VAL A 105 0.24 0.71 -3.69
N SER A 106 1.54 0.84 -3.42
CA SER A 106 2.36 -0.23 -2.86
C SER A 106 1.81 -0.75 -1.54
N ALA A 107 1.41 0.16 -0.63
CA ALA A 107 0.81 -0.20 0.65
C ALA A 107 -0.53 -0.95 0.47
N MET A 108 -1.40 -0.50 -0.44
CA MET A 108 -2.65 -1.19 -0.74
C MET A 108 -2.41 -2.62 -1.27
N VAL A 109 -1.41 -2.81 -2.13
CA VAL A 109 -1.05 -4.15 -2.65
C VAL A 109 -0.54 -5.05 -1.52
N SER A 110 0.28 -4.51 -0.61
CA SER A 110 0.77 -5.26 0.55
C SER A 110 -0.35 -5.64 1.53
N VAL A 111 -1.33 -4.74 1.76
CA VAL A 111 -2.53 -5.05 2.56
C VAL A 111 -3.36 -6.13 1.85
N GLY A 112 -3.61 -5.99 0.55
CA GLY A 112 -4.35 -6.99 -0.22
C GLY A 112 -3.69 -8.37 -0.18
N ARG A 113 -2.36 -8.44 -0.13
CA ARG A 113 -1.65 -9.71 0.12
C ARG A 113 -1.94 -10.29 1.51
N GLN A 114 -1.93 -9.48 2.56
CA GLN A 114 -2.25 -9.93 3.93
C GLN A 114 -3.68 -10.45 4.03
N GLU A 115 -4.60 -9.83 3.29
CA GLU A 115 -6.00 -10.23 3.18
C GLU A 115 -6.22 -11.42 2.22
N GLY A 116 -5.16 -11.95 1.61
CA GLY A 116 -5.22 -13.11 0.71
C GLY A 116 -5.78 -12.80 -0.69
N VAL A 117 -5.95 -11.53 -1.04
CA VAL A 117 -6.37 -11.08 -2.38
C VAL A 117 -5.27 -11.32 -3.41
N PHE A 118 -4.01 -11.13 -3.02
CA PHE A 118 -2.83 -11.34 -3.88
C PHE A 118 -1.92 -12.44 -3.36
N GLN A 119 -1.34 -13.21 -4.27
CA GLN A 119 -0.29 -14.18 -3.92
C GLN A 119 1.03 -13.46 -3.61
N PRO A 120 1.91 -14.05 -2.79
CA PRO A 120 3.23 -13.50 -2.49
C PRO A 120 4.10 -13.17 -3.72
N ARG A 121 3.92 -13.92 -4.82
CA ARG A 121 4.65 -13.71 -6.07
C ARG A 121 4.14 -12.47 -6.83
N GLU A 122 2.83 -12.23 -6.82
CA GLU A 122 2.21 -11.10 -7.51
C GLU A 122 2.61 -9.78 -6.85
N ASP A 123 2.53 -9.72 -5.51
CA ASP A 123 3.02 -8.60 -4.71
C ASP A 123 4.48 -8.29 -5.05
N LYS A 124 5.37 -9.29 -5.03
CA LYS A 124 6.80 -9.10 -5.36
C LYS A 124 7.01 -8.55 -6.77
N VAL A 125 6.22 -8.97 -7.76
CA VAL A 125 6.30 -8.46 -9.14
C VAL A 125 5.88 -6.99 -9.19
N ILE A 126 4.76 -6.63 -8.55
CA ILE A 126 4.26 -5.25 -8.52
C ILE A 126 5.27 -4.32 -7.82
N GLN A 127 5.81 -4.73 -6.68
CA GLN A 127 6.83 -3.96 -5.97
C GLN A 127 8.09 -3.75 -6.82
N ASN A 128 8.53 -4.78 -7.54
CA ASN A 128 9.68 -4.68 -8.43
C ASN A 128 9.42 -3.72 -9.60
N LEU A 129 8.19 -3.67 -10.14
CA LEU A 129 7.83 -2.73 -11.21
C LEU A 129 7.91 -1.28 -10.74
N PHE A 130 7.44 -0.96 -9.54
CA PHE A 130 7.59 0.39 -8.99
C PHE A 130 9.05 0.75 -8.74
N ARG A 131 9.85 -0.21 -8.28
CA ARG A 131 11.28 0.00 -8.05
C ARG A 131 12.06 0.19 -9.35
N LEU A 132 11.67 -0.47 -10.44
CA LEU A 132 12.39 -0.45 -11.72
C LEU A 132 12.57 0.96 -12.29
N ASP A 133 11.59 1.86 -12.08
CA ASP A 133 11.64 3.26 -12.53
C ASP A 133 12.81 4.06 -11.90
N HIS A 134 13.28 3.61 -10.73
CA HIS A 134 14.39 4.23 -9.99
C HIS A 134 15.70 3.44 -10.08
N VAL A 135 15.68 2.25 -10.67
CA VAL A 135 16.87 1.41 -10.79
C VAL A 135 17.74 1.91 -11.94
N THR A 136 18.98 2.27 -11.61
CA THR A 136 19.94 2.75 -12.60
C THR A 136 20.69 1.58 -13.26
N VAL A 137 21.18 1.75 -14.49
CA VAL A 137 22.00 0.73 -15.18
C VAL A 137 23.21 0.31 -14.33
N ARG A 138 23.79 1.26 -13.60
CA ARG A 138 24.93 1.02 -12.70
C ARG A 138 24.62 0.02 -11.59
N GLU A 139 23.38 -0.05 -11.13
CA GLU A 139 22.94 -0.96 -10.06
C GLU A 139 22.71 -2.40 -10.53
N ILE A 140 22.46 -2.60 -11.83
CA ILE A 140 22.10 -3.91 -12.40
C ILE A 140 23.14 -4.49 -13.35
N MET A 141 24.11 -3.68 -13.81
CA MET A 141 25.16 -4.15 -14.70
C MET A 141 26.13 -5.09 -13.99
N THR A 142 26.69 -6.04 -14.75
CA THR A 142 27.81 -6.86 -14.28
C THR A 142 29.10 -6.03 -14.30
N PRO A 143 29.84 -5.89 -13.18
CA PRO A 143 31.08 -5.13 -13.16
C PRO A 143 32.11 -5.70 -14.13
N ARG A 144 32.90 -4.84 -14.78
CA ARG A 144 33.88 -5.25 -15.80
C ARG A 144 34.88 -6.30 -15.29
N THR A 145 35.27 -6.19 -14.01
CA THR A 145 36.29 -7.04 -13.38
C THR A 145 35.87 -8.50 -13.25
N VAL A 146 34.58 -8.78 -13.32
CA VAL A 146 34.01 -10.13 -13.23
C VAL A 146 33.27 -10.53 -14.52
N ALA A 147 33.27 -9.66 -15.53
CA ALA A 147 32.67 -9.95 -16.82
C ALA A 147 33.57 -10.90 -17.62
N ALA A 148 33.01 -12.01 -18.09
CA ALA A 148 33.71 -12.91 -19.01
C ALA A 148 33.84 -12.24 -20.37
N THR A 149 35.06 -11.90 -20.77
CA THR A 149 35.39 -11.26 -22.05
C THR A 149 36.45 -12.06 -22.79
N ALA A 150 36.48 -11.97 -24.12
CA ALA A 150 37.44 -12.69 -24.96
C ALA A 150 38.19 -11.74 -25.92
N PRO A 151 39.51 -11.88 -26.09
CA PRO A 151 40.21 -11.22 -27.19
C PRO A 151 39.63 -11.61 -28.56
N GLU A 152 39.60 -10.68 -29.52
CA GLU A 152 39.22 -10.99 -30.91
C GLU A 152 40.10 -12.05 -31.57
N ARG A 153 41.35 -12.18 -31.10
CA ARG A 153 42.33 -13.13 -31.63
C ARG A 153 42.17 -14.54 -31.05
N THR A 154 41.24 -14.75 -30.11
CA THR A 154 41.01 -16.06 -29.51
C THR A 154 40.50 -17.05 -30.55
N THR A 155 41.18 -18.18 -30.65
CA THR A 155 40.79 -19.24 -31.59
C THR A 155 39.56 -20.00 -31.09
N LEU A 156 38.82 -20.65 -31.99
CA LEU A 156 37.67 -21.49 -31.62
C LEU A 156 38.04 -22.59 -30.62
N ARG A 157 39.24 -23.17 -30.74
CA ARG A 157 39.74 -24.20 -29.83
C ARG A 157 39.94 -23.65 -28.41
N GLU A 158 40.58 -22.49 -28.29
CA GLU A 158 40.78 -21.82 -26.99
C GLU A 158 39.46 -21.37 -26.37
N PHE A 159 38.54 -20.86 -27.22
CA PHE A 159 37.20 -20.50 -26.80
C PHE A 159 36.43 -21.71 -26.23
N TYR A 160 36.55 -22.87 -26.90
CA TYR A 160 35.93 -24.11 -26.43
C TYR A 160 36.57 -24.66 -25.16
N ALA A 161 37.89 -24.54 -25.03
CA ALA A 161 38.63 -24.99 -23.85
C ALA A 161 38.31 -24.15 -22.60
N ASN A 162 37.88 -22.90 -22.77
CA ASN A 162 37.53 -22.03 -21.65
C ASN A 162 36.12 -22.34 -21.09
N HIS A 163 36.08 -22.88 -19.87
CA HIS A 163 34.84 -23.22 -19.19
C HIS A 163 33.92 -22.01 -18.92
N LEU A 164 34.47 -20.82 -18.67
CA LEU A 164 33.68 -19.62 -18.41
C LEU A 164 32.80 -19.25 -19.61
N PHE A 165 33.31 -19.49 -20.82
CA PHE A 165 32.59 -19.18 -22.06
C PHE A 165 31.44 -20.14 -22.35
N ARG A 166 31.40 -21.29 -21.67
CA ARG A 166 30.29 -22.25 -21.80
C ARG A 166 29.05 -21.83 -21.03
N ILE A 167 29.21 -21.04 -19.96
CA ILE A 167 28.15 -20.65 -19.03
C ILE A 167 27.28 -19.53 -19.61
N PHE A 168 27.88 -18.61 -20.37
CA PHE A 168 27.20 -17.41 -20.87
C PHE A 168 26.82 -17.52 -22.35
N SER A 169 25.68 -16.94 -22.74
CA SER A 169 25.21 -16.95 -24.13
C SER A 169 25.86 -15.89 -25.02
N ARG A 170 26.26 -14.75 -24.45
CA ARG A 170 26.87 -13.61 -25.14
C ARG A 170 28.18 -13.26 -24.45
N ILE A 171 29.26 -13.20 -25.21
CA ILE A 171 30.59 -12.91 -24.69
C ILE A 171 31.11 -11.67 -25.39
N PRO A 172 31.30 -10.55 -24.68
CA PRO A 172 31.93 -9.37 -25.25
C PRO A 172 33.34 -9.68 -25.75
N VAL A 173 33.66 -9.17 -26.93
CA VAL A 173 35.00 -9.26 -27.52
C VAL A 173 35.69 -7.91 -27.54
N TYR A 174 37.01 -7.93 -27.38
CA TYR A 174 37.84 -6.74 -27.38
C TYR A 174 39.06 -6.90 -28.28
N GLY A 175 39.51 -5.77 -28.83
CA GLY A 175 40.73 -5.68 -29.64
C GLY A 175 41.97 -5.59 -28.76
N ASP A 176 42.57 -4.41 -28.68
CA ASP A 176 43.87 -4.21 -28.01
C ASP A 176 43.79 -4.19 -26.48
N SER A 177 42.63 -3.86 -25.90
CA SER A 177 42.46 -3.82 -24.45
C SER A 177 41.04 -4.22 -24.03
N PRO A 178 40.88 -4.92 -22.88
CA PRO A 178 39.58 -5.32 -22.33
C PRO A 178 38.62 -4.15 -22.06
N ASP A 179 39.15 -2.92 -22.00
CA ASP A 179 38.38 -1.70 -21.80
C ASP A 179 37.69 -1.22 -23.08
N TYR A 180 38.13 -1.70 -24.25
CA TYR A 180 37.58 -1.35 -25.56
C TYR A 180 36.87 -2.55 -26.19
N ILE A 181 35.60 -2.72 -25.80
CA ILE A 181 34.72 -3.73 -26.41
C ILE A 181 34.39 -3.31 -27.84
N THR A 182 34.75 -4.16 -28.80
CA THR A 182 34.52 -3.97 -30.23
C THR A 182 33.25 -4.67 -30.71
N GLY A 183 32.76 -5.66 -29.95
CA GLY A 183 31.54 -6.39 -30.26
C GLY A 183 31.22 -7.47 -29.24
N TYR A 184 30.41 -8.45 -29.64
CA TYR A 184 30.18 -9.67 -28.86
C TYR A 184 30.01 -10.88 -29.78
N VAL A 185 30.32 -12.07 -29.26
CA VAL A 185 30.06 -13.34 -29.91
C VAL A 185 28.94 -14.09 -29.20
N LEU A 186 28.10 -14.76 -29.99
CA LEU A 186 27.06 -15.65 -29.50
C LEU A 186 27.65 -17.06 -29.38
N LYS A 187 27.60 -17.64 -28.19
CA LYS A 187 28.09 -19.00 -27.94
C LYS A 187 27.50 -20.01 -28.95
N GLN A 188 26.20 -19.90 -29.23
CA GLN A 188 25.51 -20.79 -30.16
C GLN A 188 26.13 -20.74 -31.56
N THR A 189 26.36 -19.54 -32.10
CA THR A 189 26.94 -19.36 -33.44
C THR A 189 28.38 -19.88 -33.54
N VAL A 190 29.14 -19.80 -32.45
CA VAL A 190 30.56 -20.21 -32.40
C VAL A 190 30.70 -21.73 -32.19
N LEU A 191 29.71 -22.37 -31.56
CA LEU A 191 29.75 -23.80 -31.20
C LEU A 191 28.92 -24.72 -32.11
N GLU A 192 28.09 -24.17 -33.00
CA GLU A 192 27.28 -24.94 -33.95
C GLU A 192 28.03 -25.38 -35.22
N LYS A 193 29.30 -24.97 -35.42
CA LYS A 193 30.16 -25.41 -36.51
C LYS A 193 31.44 -26.06 -35.98
#